data_AF-A0A0R3L6W5-F1
#
_entry.id   AF-A0A0R3L6W5-F1
#
_cell.length_a   1.000
_cell.length_b   1.000
_cell.length_c   1.000
_cell.angle_alpha   90.00
_cell.angle_beta   90.00
_cell.angle_gamma   90.00
#
_symmetry.space_group_name_H-M   'P 1'
#
loop_
_entity.id
_entity.type
_entity.pdbx_description
1 polymer ?
#
loop_
_entity_poly.entity_id
_entity_poly.type
_entity_poly.pdbx_seq_one_letter_code
_entity_poly.pdbx_strand_id
1 'polypeptide(L)'
;MEPLFPEENNSLADLATDLVAKSNALAGRLHPLIRGGIGDLVRSMNCYDTNLIEGHHTHLVDIDRDYSAESEKRDSSLKLGHT
;
A
#
# COMPACT_ATOMS: atom_id res chain seq x y z
N MET A 1 -9.38 30.13 19.53
CA MET A 1 -10.05 28.82 19.43
C MET A 1 -9.11 27.83 20.05
N GLU A 2 -9.47 27.22 21.18
CA GLU A 2 -8.64 26.14 21.74
C GLU A 2 -8.68 24.94 20.78
N PRO A 3 -7.54 24.27 20.51
CA PRO A 3 -7.52 23.05 19.72
C PRO A 3 -8.36 21.96 20.40
N LEU A 4 -9.28 21.36 19.65
CA LEU A 4 -9.99 20.18 20.13
C LEU A 4 -9.00 19.01 20.14
N PHE A 5 -8.60 18.56 21.32
CA PHE A 5 -7.89 17.30 21.45
C PHE A 5 -8.90 16.16 21.31
N PRO A 6 -8.59 15.13 20.50
CA PRO A 6 -9.43 13.94 20.45
C PRO A 6 -9.49 13.31 21.84
N GLU A 7 -10.67 12.81 22.22
CA GLU A 7 -10.86 12.04 23.44
C GLU A 7 -9.90 10.84 23.46
N GLU A 8 -9.21 10.61 24.58
CA GLU A 8 -8.34 9.45 24.72
C GLU A 8 -9.19 8.17 24.68
N ASN A 9 -9.05 7.43 23.58
CA ASN A 9 -9.84 6.24 23.27
C ASN A 9 -8.91 5.17 22.68
N ASN A 10 -8.84 4.01 23.34
CA ASN A 10 -8.01 2.88 22.92
C ASN A 10 -8.51 2.13 21.68
N SER A 11 -9.71 2.42 21.17
CA SER A 11 -10.30 1.69 20.05
C SER A 11 -9.45 1.74 18.78
N LEU A 12 -8.76 2.86 18.53
CA LEU A 12 -7.86 2.98 17.38
C LEU A 12 -6.64 2.07 17.54
N ALA A 13 -6.08 1.96 18.75
CA ALA A 13 -4.97 1.06 19.04
C ALA A 13 -5.40 -0.41 18.92
N ASP A 14 -6.60 -0.75 19.38
CA ASP A 14 -7.17 -2.11 19.24
C ASP A 14 -7.40 -2.47 17.77
N LEU A 15 -7.98 -1.56 16.98
CA LEU A 15 -8.18 -1.76 15.54
C LEU A 15 -6.86 -1.89 14.78
N ALA A 16 -5.85 -1.09 15.13
CA ALA A 16 -4.52 -1.20 14.54
C ALA A 16 -3.88 -2.57 14.86
N THR A 17 -4.03 -3.03 16.10
CA THR A 17 -3.53 -4.35 16.53
C THR A 17 -4.22 -5.48 15.77
N ASP A 18 -5.54 -5.44 15.65
CA ASP A 18 -6.33 -6.43 14.90
C ASP A 18 -5.97 -6.43 13.40
N LEU A 19 -5.79 -5.26 12.81
CA LEU A 19 -5.38 -5.11 11.41
C LEU A 19 -4.01 -5.77 11.16
N VAL A 20 -3.02 -5.51 12.03
CA VAL A 20 -1.69 -6.10 11.92
C VAL A 20 -1.75 -7.62 12.11
N ALA A 21 -2.53 -8.10 13.08
CA ALA A 21 -2.69 -9.53 13.32
C ALA A 21 -3.29 -10.24 12.09
N LYS A 22 -4.38 -9.71 11.53
CA LYS A 22 -5.05 -10.27 10.33
C LYS A 22 -4.16 -10.21 9.09
N SER A 23 -3.42 -9.11 8.90
CA SER A 23 -2.50 -8.94 7.77
C SER A 23 -1.36 -9.97 7.81
N ASN A 24 -0.77 -10.18 8.99
CA ASN A 24 0.28 -11.18 9.16
C ASN A 24 -0.24 -12.62 9.02
N ALA A 25 -1.44 -12.91 9.55
CA ALA A 25 -2.07 -14.21 9.39
C ALA A 25 -2.34 -14.54 7.90
N LEU A 26 -2.77 -13.55 7.11
CA LEU A 26 -2.92 -13.70 5.66
C LEU A 26 -1.56 -13.91 4.99
N ALA A 27 -0.57 -13.08 5.30
CA ALA A 27 0.77 -13.18 4.72
C ALA A 27 1.44 -14.54 4.99
N GLY A 28 1.25 -15.11 6.19
CA GLY A 28 1.79 -16.42 6.57
C GLY A 28 1.12 -17.61 5.87
N ARG A 29 -0.04 -17.42 5.24
CA ARG A 29 -0.80 -18.46 4.51
C ARG A 29 -0.54 -18.46 3.00
N LEU A 30 0.16 -17.46 2.49
CA LEU A 30 0.35 -17.25 1.06
C LEU A 30 1.78 -17.61 0.64
N HIS A 31 1.92 -18.24 -0.52
CA HIS A 31 3.22 -18.40 -1.15
C HIS A 31 3.82 -17.01 -1.47
N PRO A 32 5.15 -16.78 -1.30
CA PRO A 32 5.77 -15.47 -1.48
C PRO A 32 5.44 -14.77 -2.81
N LEU A 33 5.38 -15.53 -3.92
CA LEU A 33 5.00 -14.98 -5.23
C LEU A 33 3.56 -14.44 -5.26
N ILE A 34 2.62 -15.17 -4.65
CA ILE A 34 1.21 -14.77 -4.60
C ILE A 34 1.04 -13.56 -3.67
N ARG A 35 1.76 -13.55 -2.55
CA ARG A 35 1.78 -12.40 -1.63
C ARG A 35 2.25 -11.13 -2.34
N GLY A 36 3.30 -11.22 -3.17
CA GLY A 36 3.76 -10.11 -4.00
C GLY A 36 2.66 -9.59 -4.92
N GLY A 37 2.10 -10.47 -5.75
CA GLY A 37 1.05 -10.09 -6.71
C GLY A 37 -0.22 -9.50 -6.07
N ILE A 38 -0.63 -9.99 -4.89
CA ILE A 38 -1.75 -9.39 -4.14
C ILE A 38 -1.40 -7.98 -3.66
N GLY A 39 -0.15 -7.78 -3.18
CA GLY A 39 0.32 -6.47 -2.75
C GLY A 39 0.32 -5.45 -3.89
N ASP A 40 0.73 -5.86 -5.08
CA ASP A 40 0.73 -5.02 -6.28
C ASP A 40 -0.71 -4.65 -6.70
N LEU A 41 -1.62 -5.63 -6.72
CA LEU A 41 -3.02 -5.41 -7.06
C LEU A 41 -3.71 -4.43 -6.10
N VAL A 42 -3.56 -4.63 -4.79
CA VAL A 42 -4.16 -3.75 -3.77
C VAL A 42 -3.63 -2.33 -3.91
N ARG A 43 -2.34 -2.17 -4.24
CA ARG A 43 -1.75 -0.86 -4.47
C ARG A 43 -2.38 -0.14 -5.66
N SER A 44 -2.53 -0.82 -6.80
CA SER A 44 -3.15 -0.24 -7.99
C SER A 44 -4.63 0.11 -7.75
N MET A 45 -5.36 -0.74 -7.04
CA MET A 45 -6.75 -0.45 -6.65
C MET A 45 -6.86 0.79 -5.74
N ASN A 46 -6.02 0.88 -4.71
CA ASN A 46 -6.04 2.03 -3.80
C ASN A 46 -5.68 3.33 -4.53
N CYS A 47 -4.71 3.29 -5.46
CA CYS A 47 -4.35 4.47 -6.25
C CYS A 47 -5.50 4.90 -7.16
N TYR A 48 -6.20 3.94 -7.79
CA TYR A 48 -7.38 4.24 -8.59
C TYR A 48 -8.46 4.94 -7.77
N ASP A 49 -8.75 4.45 -6.57
CA ASP A 49 -9.79 5.03 -5.70
C ASP A 49 -9.40 6.44 -5.21
N THR A 50 -8.15 6.65 -4.78
CA THR A 50 -7.67 8.00 -4.42
C THR A 50 -7.76 8.95 -5.61
N ASN A 51 -7.28 8.53 -6.78
CA ASN A 51 -7.34 9.35 -7.99
C ASN A 51 -8.79 9.71 -8.32
N LEU A 52 -9.72 8.75 -8.21
CA LEU A 52 -11.13 8.99 -8.47
C LEU A 52 -11.75 9.98 -7.47
N ILE A 53 -11.44 9.85 -6.18
CA ILE A 53 -11.90 10.78 -5.13
C ILE A 53 -11.38 12.20 -5.39
N GLU A 54 -10.16 12.32 -5.92
CA GLU A 54 -9.52 13.59 -6.27
C GLU A 54 -9.97 14.15 -7.64
N GLY A 55 -10.77 13.41 -8.40
CA GLY A 55 -11.30 13.82 -9.72
C GLY A 55 -10.40 13.43 -10.91
N HIS A 56 -9.31 12.70 -10.67
CA HIS A 56 -8.41 12.17 -11.68
C HIS A 56 -8.91 10.84 -12.24
N HIS A 57 -9.37 10.86 -13.49
CA HIS A 57 -9.85 9.66 -14.19
C HIS A 57 -8.65 8.93 -14.81
N THR A 58 -7.99 8.11 -13.99
CA THR A 58 -6.80 7.35 -14.40
C THR A 58 -7.20 5.93 -14.79
N HIS A 59 -6.62 5.38 -15.86
CA HIS A 59 -6.84 3.97 -16.20
C HIS A 59 -5.94 3.06 -15.34
N LEU A 60 -6.48 1.93 -14.89
CA LEU A 60 -5.73 0.93 -14.10
C LEU A 60 -4.43 0.49 -14.77
N VAL A 61 -4.44 0.33 -16.10
CA VAL A 61 -3.23 -0.05 -16.87
C VAL A 61 -2.12 1.00 -16.81
N ASP A 62 -2.47 2.28 -16.67
CA ASP A 62 -1.50 3.36 -16.57
C ASP A 62 -0.89 3.41 -15.17
N ILE A 63 -1.70 3.13 -14.13
CA ILE A 63 -1.23 2.97 -12.75
C ILE A 63 -0.24 1.79 -12.64
N ASP A 64 -0.59 0.63 -13.22
CA ASP A 64 0.29 -0.55 -13.23
C ASP A 64 1.61 -0.29 -13.97
N ARG A 65 1.55 0.46 -15.08
CA ARG A 65 2.73 0.85 -15.86
C ARG A 65 3.67 1.74 -15.06
N ASP A 66 3.13 2.75 -14.36
CA ASP A 66 3.94 3.65 -13.54
C ASP A 66 4.62 2.91 -12.38
N TYR A 67 3.93 2.00 -11.71
CA TYR A 67 4.54 1.18 -10.66
C TYR A 67 5.61 0.21 -11.18
N SER A 68 5.40 -0.36 -12.36
CA SER A 68 6.40 -1.22 -13.00
C SER A 68 7.69 -0.43 -13.30
N ALA A 69 7.55 0.76 -13.87
CA ALA A 69 8.69 1.65 -14.15
C ALA A 69 9.38 2.13 -12.86
N GLU A 70 8.65 2.36 -11.77
CA GLU A 70 9.24 2.67 -10.46
C GLU A 70 10.03 1.49 -9.89
N SER A 71 9.49 0.27 -10.01
CA SER A 71 10.17 -0.94 -9.53
C SER A 71 11.49 -1.18 -10.27
N GLU A 72 11.49 -1.03 -11.59
CA GLU A 72 12.72 -1.14 -12.40
C GLU A 72 13.79 -0.11 -12.01
N LYS A 73 13.38 1.12 -11.67
CA LYS A 73 14.29 2.17 -11.18
C LYS A 73 14.86 1.82 -9.80
N ARG A 74 14.05 1.29 -8.88
CA ARG A 74 14.53 0.84 -7.55
C ARG A 74 15.54 -0.30 -7.68
N ASP A 75 15.24 -1.31 -8.51
CA ASP A 75 16.12 -2.45 -8.73
C ASP A 75 17.44 -2.04 -9.38
N SER A 76 17.40 -1.11 -10.33
CA SER A 76 18.60 -0.54 -10.95
C SER A 76 19.46 0.24 -9.94
N SER A 77 18.83 1.01 -9.05
CA SER A 77 19.53 1.79 -8.02
C SER A 77 20.22 0.91 -6.97
N LEU A 78 19.59 -0.20 -6.57
CA LEU A 78 20.22 -1.20 -5.70
C LEU A 78 21.45 -1.84 -6.36
N LYS A 79 21.41 -2.11 -7.67
CA LYS A 79 22.55 -2.69 -8.40
C LYS A 79 23.73 -1.74 -8.51
N LEU A 80 23.50 -0.43 -8.66
CA LEU A 80 24.57 0.58 -8.73
C LEU A 80 25.20 0.91 -7.36
N GLY A 81 24.52 0.66 -6.23
CA GLY A 81 25.07 0.87 -4.89
C GLY A 81 26.02 -0.24 -4.41
N HIS A 82 26.21 -1.28 -5.20
CA HIS A 82 27.05 -2.45 -4.91
C HIS A 82 28.28 -2.60 -5.82
N THR A 83 28.62 -1.56 -6.59
CA THR A 83 29.84 -1.46 -7.43
C THR A 83 30.64 -0.24 -7.03
#